data_AF-A0A2E2W638-F1
#
_entry.id   AF-A0A2E2W638-F1
#
_cell.length_a   1.000
_cell.length_b   1.000
_cell.length_c   1.000
_cell.angle_alpha   90.00
_cell.angle_beta   90.00
_cell.angle_gamma   90.00
#
_symmetry.space_group_name_H-M   'P 1'
#
loop_
_entity.id
_entity.type
_entity.pdbx_description
1 polymer ?
#
loop_
_entity_poly.entity_id
_entity_poly.type
_entity_poly.pdbx_seq_one_letter_code
_entity_poly.pdbx_strand_id
1 'polypeptide(L)'
;MRGGYNTLGEVAGRQELDQDASYEVIAVPLMGNQICGGIIDYRAGDAPYCDHTVAAAQQVIADRRFIPIVRPLVIHHVVLAWNWQKFQTYITGGGQQTTASPSRATGAPYASTFKCEVGVGALTGLRSDMRTYQSIASHTMTGPYGATGEPDATWSANEIDRIRIGDQSADQRTAAATGTAIGHWDWELHYIPIRGAANPAGTGSGYYQTDQPFFVGKGWSPVSGRTSVLNTAGSSAPLTIGQEQVIEVRMRITDPTLGLHGTNRFNLTGYGGHYVYLICKKALT
;
A
#
# COMPACT_ATOMS: atom_id res chain seq x y z
N MET A 1 -30.65 17.63 15.45
CA MET A 1 -29.84 17.36 14.24
C MET A 1 -28.49 18.02 14.45
N ARG A 2 -27.46 17.26 14.82
CA ARG A 2 -26.04 17.65 14.88
C ARG A 2 -25.22 16.35 14.94
N GLY A 3 -24.27 16.16 14.04
CA GLY A 3 -23.63 14.84 13.88
C GLY A 3 -22.25 14.82 13.20
N GLY A 4 -21.51 15.92 13.26
CA GLY A 4 -20.11 16.08 12.88
C GLY A 4 -19.59 17.39 13.47
N TYR A 5 -18.29 17.52 13.69
CA TYR A 5 -17.66 18.71 14.32
C TYR A 5 -17.83 20.02 13.54
N ASN A 6 -18.48 19.99 12.38
CA ASN A 6 -18.92 21.17 11.65
C ASN A 6 -20.27 20.93 10.95
N THR A 7 -20.98 22.02 10.70
CA THR A 7 -22.23 22.12 9.95
C THR A 7 -22.02 21.98 8.42
N LEU A 8 -20.79 21.71 7.98
CA LEU A 8 -20.35 21.71 6.58
C LEU A 8 -20.37 20.30 5.97
N GLY A 9 -21.36 19.51 6.35
CA GLY A 9 -21.61 18.21 5.74
C GLY A 9 -23.09 17.93 5.78
N GLU A 10 -23.93 18.96 5.65
CA GLU A 10 -25.40 18.93 5.74
C GLU A 10 -26.06 19.16 4.36
N VAL A 11 -25.53 18.60 3.27
CA VAL A 11 -26.13 18.68 1.92
C VAL A 11 -26.52 17.29 1.40
N ALA A 12 -27.61 17.22 0.62
CA ALA A 12 -28.08 15.95 0.06
C ALA A 12 -27.08 15.41 -0.97
N GLY A 13 -26.63 14.16 -0.81
CA GLY A 13 -25.55 13.55 -1.61
C GLY A 13 -25.77 13.45 -3.13
N ARG A 14 -26.92 13.87 -3.66
CA ARG A 14 -27.16 14.03 -5.11
C ARG A 14 -26.64 15.38 -5.64
N GLN A 15 -26.50 16.40 -4.79
CA GLN A 15 -25.95 17.71 -5.15
C GLN A 15 -24.42 17.78 -5.06
N GLU A 16 -23.77 16.88 -4.32
CA GLU A 16 -22.30 16.84 -4.18
C GLU A 16 -21.58 16.25 -5.42
N LEU A 17 -22.28 15.48 -6.27
CA LEU A 17 -21.68 14.87 -7.47
C LEU A 17 -21.47 15.86 -8.63
N ASP A 18 -22.28 16.92 -8.68
CA ASP A 18 -22.23 17.99 -9.70
C ASP A 18 -21.50 19.25 -9.20
N GLN A 19 -20.98 19.25 -7.97
CA GLN A 19 -20.25 20.38 -7.39
C GLN A 19 -18.73 20.24 -7.60
N ASP A 20 -18.04 21.38 -7.52
CA ASP A 20 -16.58 21.46 -7.62
C ASP A 20 -15.92 20.39 -6.76
N ALA A 21 -15.17 19.52 -7.41
CA ALA A 21 -14.50 18.41 -6.77
C ALA A 21 -13.03 18.44 -7.15
N SER A 22 -12.18 18.34 -6.13
CA SER A 22 -10.72 18.41 -6.30
C SER A 22 -10.11 17.03 -6.10
N TYR A 23 -8.99 16.79 -6.79
CA TYR A 23 -8.19 15.60 -6.51
C TYR A 23 -7.42 15.81 -5.21
N GLU A 24 -7.51 14.81 -4.33
CA GLU A 24 -6.73 14.70 -3.10
C GLU A 24 -5.92 13.42 -3.16
N VAL A 25 -4.64 13.51 -2.79
CA VAL A 25 -3.76 12.35 -2.64
C VAL A 25 -3.57 12.08 -1.16
N ILE A 26 -4.03 10.92 -0.71
CA ILE A 26 -3.82 10.47 0.67
C ILE A 26 -2.62 9.53 0.67
N ALA A 27 -1.51 9.97 1.26
CA ALA A 27 -0.30 9.16 1.42
C ALA A 27 -0.37 8.39 2.74
N VAL A 28 -0.29 7.07 2.67
CA VAL A 28 -0.46 6.19 3.82
C VAL A 28 0.85 5.44 4.07
N PRO A 29 1.61 5.81 5.12
CA PRO A 29 2.86 5.12 5.43
C PRO A 29 2.57 3.75 6.06
N LEU A 30 3.26 2.74 5.55
CA LEU A 30 3.21 1.35 6.02
C LEU A 30 4.63 0.83 6.26
N MET A 31 4.79 -0.10 7.18
CA MET A 31 6.07 -0.73 7.52
C MET A 31 7.16 0.29 7.92
N GLY A 32 6.76 1.47 8.38
CA GLY A 32 7.69 2.53 8.77
C GLY A 32 8.57 2.12 9.94
N ASN A 33 9.88 2.30 9.80
CA ASN A 33 10.87 2.16 10.87
C ASN A 33 10.92 3.38 11.80
N GLN A 34 9.81 4.11 11.94
CA GLN A 34 9.68 5.26 12.81
C GLN A 34 9.16 4.83 14.18
N ILE A 35 10.06 4.43 15.06
CA ILE A 35 9.73 4.13 16.47
C ILE A 35 10.13 5.35 17.32
N CYS A 36 9.22 5.79 18.19
CA CYS A 36 9.44 6.91 19.12
C CYS A 36 9.79 8.27 18.47
N GLY A 37 9.27 8.55 17.27
CA GLY A 37 9.44 9.85 16.60
C GLY A 37 10.74 10.03 15.82
N GLY A 38 11.54 8.97 15.66
CA GLY A 38 12.75 8.96 14.83
C GLY A 38 12.83 7.71 13.95
N ILE A 39 13.53 7.81 12.83
CA ILE A 39 13.85 6.68 11.96
C ILE A 39 14.97 5.89 12.65
N ILE A 40 14.75 4.60 12.91
CA ILE A 40 15.75 3.71 13.51
C ILE A 40 16.13 2.56 12.58
N ASP A 41 17.26 1.92 12.87
CA ASP A 41 17.59 0.65 12.24
C ASP A 41 16.62 -0.43 12.74
N TYR A 42 15.69 -0.83 11.89
CA TYR A 42 14.61 -1.73 12.25
C TYR A 42 14.65 -2.96 11.36
N ARG A 43 14.73 -4.14 11.98
CA ARG A 43 14.74 -5.42 11.26
C ARG A 43 13.32 -5.91 11.12
N ALA A 44 12.99 -6.49 9.97
CA ALA A 44 11.71 -7.15 9.76
C ALA A 44 11.39 -8.22 10.82
N GLY A 45 12.40 -8.96 11.29
CA GLY A 45 12.24 -9.95 12.36
C GLY A 45 11.90 -9.35 13.73
N ASP A 46 12.17 -8.07 13.95
CA ASP A 46 11.84 -7.36 15.19
C ASP A 46 10.44 -6.74 15.14
N ALA A 47 9.69 -6.98 14.05
CA ALA A 47 8.37 -6.40 13.91
C ALA A 47 7.36 -6.99 14.88
N PRO A 48 6.41 -6.16 15.40
CA PRO A 48 5.31 -6.65 16.20
C PRO A 48 4.63 -7.82 15.50
N TYR A 49 4.39 -8.89 16.25
CA TYR A 49 3.72 -10.09 15.78
C TYR A 49 4.52 -10.95 14.77
N CYS A 50 5.81 -10.66 14.54
CA CYS A 50 6.72 -11.58 13.87
C CYS A 50 7.31 -12.56 14.90
N ASP A 51 6.87 -13.82 14.87
CA ASP A 51 7.50 -14.86 15.67
C ASP A 51 8.73 -15.41 14.93
N HIS A 52 9.93 -15.25 15.51
CA HIS A 52 11.17 -15.73 14.92
C HIS A 52 11.44 -17.21 15.22
N THR A 53 10.68 -17.82 16.13
CA THR A 53 10.84 -19.22 16.55
C THR A 53 10.08 -20.19 15.64
N VAL A 54 9.09 -19.68 14.88
CA VAL A 54 8.36 -20.48 13.89
C VAL A 54 9.13 -20.62 12.59
N ALA A 55 8.77 -21.64 11.81
CA ALA A 55 9.36 -21.91 10.51
C ALA A 55 9.19 -20.71 9.55
N ALA A 56 10.14 -20.51 8.63
CA ALA A 56 10.15 -19.42 7.64
C ALA A 56 8.80 -19.23 6.91
N ALA A 57 8.15 -20.34 6.52
CA ALA A 57 6.83 -20.35 5.88
C ALA A 57 5.69 -19.76 6.70
N GLN A 58 5.87 -19.66 8.02
CA GLN A 58 4.87 -19.15 8.96
C GLN A 58 5.20 -17.73 9.44
N GLN A 59 6.38 -17.20 9.09
CA GLN A 59 6.79 -15.84 9.46
C GLN A 59 6.04 -14.82 8.62
N VAL A 60 5.44 -13.85 9.29
CA VAL A 60 4.64 -12.79 8.68
C VAL A 60 4.94 -11.48 9.37
N ILE A 61 5.15 -10.43 8.59
CA ILE A 61 5.01 -9.05 9.07
C ILE A 61 3.78 -8.43 8.43
N ALA A 62 3.05 -7.65 9.21
CA ALA A 62 1.87 -6.95 8.75
C ALA A 62 1.81 -5.55 9.38
N ASP A 63 1.37 -4.57 8.60
CA ASP A 63 1.04 -3.23 9.08
C ASP A 63 -0.33 -2.82 8.54
N ARG A 64 -1.05 -2.04 9.32
CA ARG A 64 -2.38 -1.53 8.99
C ARG A 64 -2.56 -0.10 9.49
N ARG A 65 -3.22 0.72 8.68
CA ARG A 65 -3.59 2.10 9.01
C ARG A 65 -5.07 2.31 8.77
N PHE A 66 -5.68 3.05 9.68
CA PHE A 66 -7.09 3.41 9.64
C PHE A 66 -7.20 4.90 9.39
N ILE A 67 -7.92 5.28 8.33
CA ILE A 67 -8.08 6.66 7.89
C ILE A 67 -9.56 7.00 8.06
N PRO A 68 -9.91 7.90 8.99
CA PRO A 68 -11.28 8.35 9.15
C PRO A 68 -11.80 9.06 7.90
N ILE A 69 -13.00 8.69 7.47
CA ILE A 69 -13.69 9.35 6.36
C ILE A 69 -14.39 10.60 6.92
N VAL A 70 -13.77 11.76 6.72
CA VAL A 70 -14.33 13.04 7.16
C VAL A 70 -15.34 13.59 6.15
N ARG A 71 -15.08 13.37 4.85
CA ARG A 71 -15.96 13.76 3.73
C ARG A 71 -16.11 12.61 2.75
N PRO A 72 -17.22 12.55 2.00
CA PRO A 72 -17.34 11.64 0.88
C PRO A 72 -16.23 11.86 -0.14
N LEU A 73 -15.69 10.77 -0.67
CA LEU A 73 -14.66 10.78 -1.70
C LEU A 73 -14.85 9.60 -2.65
N VAL A 74 -14.33 9.71 -3.85
CA VAL A 74 -14.26 8.63 -4.84
C VAL A 74 -12.81 8.25 -5.01
N ILE A 75 -12.44 6.99 -4.75
CA ILE A 75 -11.10 6.47 -4.96
C ILE A 75 -10.98 6.07 -6.43
N HIS A 76 -10.07 6.73 -7.16
CA HIS A 76 -9.82 6.47 -8.58
C HIS A 76 -8.64 5.52 -8.78
N HIS A 77 -7.55 5.72 -8.04
CA HIS A 77 -6.37 4.87 -8.15
C HIS A 77 -5.79 4.57 -6.77
N VAL A 78 -5.21 3.38 -6.66
CA VAL A 78 -4.41 2.97 -5.53
C VAL A 78 -3.04 2.59 -6.05
N VAL A 79 -2.00 3.20 -5.49
CA VAL A 79 -0.61 3.00 -5.91
C VAL A 79 0.22 2.66 -4.69
N LEU A 80 1.04 1.64 -4.77
CA LEU A 80 2.07 1.31 -3.80
C LEU A 80 3.39 1.91 -4.27
N ALA A 81 4.04 2.69 -3.42
CA ALA A 81 5.46 3.00 -3.55
C ALA A 81 6.27 2.12 -2.59
N TRP A 82 7.00 1.19 -3.18
CA TRP A 82 7.87 0.27 -2.48
C TRP A 82 9.28 0.86 -2.40
N ASN A 83 9.73 1.10 -1.18
CA ASN A 83 11.07 1.62 -0.88
C ASN A 83 12.04 0.48 -0.55
N TRP A 84 13.04 0.26 -1.40
CA TRP A 84 14.09 -0.74 -1.17
C TRP A 84 15.26 -0.21 -0.34
N GLN A 85 15.34 1.09 -0.11
CA GLN A 85 16.43 1.70 0.67
C GLN A 85 16.40 1.18 2.11
N LYS A 86 17.58 1.00 2.70
CA LYS A 86 17.72 0.63 4.12
C LYS A 86 18.21 1.79 4.95
N PHE A 87 17.93 1.72 6.24
CA PHE A 87 18.69 2.49 7.21
C PHE A 87 20.10 1.90 7.30
N GLN A 88 21.13 2.73 7.19
CA GLN A 88 22.50 2.31 7.45
C GLN A 88 23.12 3.19 8.51
N THR A 89 23.71 2.52 9.50
CA THR A 89 24.59 3.13 10.49
C THR A 89 26.03 2.88 10.04
N TYR A 90 26.80 3.94 9.81
CA TYR A 90 28.24 3.82 9.61
C TYR A 90 28.94 3.78 10.96
N ILE A 91 29.95 2.93 11.11
CA ILE A 91 30.88 3.00 12.24
C ILE A 91 32.21 3.46 11.65
N THR A 92 32.51 4.74 11.78
CA THR A 92 33.82 5.27 11.40
C THR A 92 34.86 4.80 12.44
N GLY A 93 36.02 4.33 11.97
CA GLY A 93 37.10 3.86 12.84
C GLY A 93 37.46 4.92 13.88
N GLY A 94 37.31 4.59 15.16
CA GLY A 94 37.42 5.54 16.28
C GLY A 94 36.23 5.54 17.25
N GLY A 95 35.14 4.83 16.93
CA GLY A 95 34.12 4.45 17.92
C GLY A 95 32.92 5.39 18.04
N GLN A 96 32.87 6.53 17.33
CA GLN A 96 31.63 7.30 17.22
C GLN A 96 31.52 8.05 15.89
N GLN A 97 30.58 7.61 15.05
CA GLN A 97 29.76 8.50 14.21
C GLN A 97 28.56 7.75 13.62
N THR A 98 27.43 7.73 14.33
CA THR A 98 26.16 7.20 13.82
C THR A 98 25.46 8.23 12.94
N THR A 99 26.01 8.54 11.77
CA THR A 99 25.23 9.29 10.77
C THR A 99 24.25 8.32 10.14
N ALA A 100 22.98 8.44 10.51
CA ALA A 100 21.86 7.75 9.88
C ALA A 100 21.67 8.30 8.47
N SER A 101 21.93 7.48 7.45
CA SER A 101 21.65 7.84 6.06
C SER A 101 20.80 6.75 5.42
N PRO A 102 19.88 7.11 4.50
CA PRO A 102 19.39 6.12 3.56
C PRO A 102 20.59 5.52 2.84
N SER A 103 20.68 4.20 2.86
CA SER A 103 21.63 3.45 2.06
C SER A 103 20.90 2.71 0.97
N ARG A 104 21.65 2.51 -0.10
CA ARG A 104 21.32 1.64 -1.23
C ARG A 104 20.80 0.28 -0.75
N ALA A 105 19.86 -0.26 -1.50
CA ALA A 105 19.30 -1.59 -1.32
C ALA A 105 20.35 -2.66 -1.66
N THR A 106 21.14 -3.10 -0.68
CA THR A 106 22.01 -4.28 -0.84
C THR A 106 21.21 -5.53 -0.47
N GLY A 107 20.88 -6.38 -1.44
CA GLY A 107 20.22 -7.67 -1.20
C GLY A 107 18.70 -7.57 -0.98
N ALA A 108 17.94 -7.16 -1.99
CA ALA A 108 16.49 -7.42 -1.97
C ALA A 108 16.23 -8.94 -2.00
N PRO A 109 15.05 -9.40 -1.56
CA PRO A 109 14.68 -10.81 -1.63
C PRO A 109 14.82 -11.31 -3.07
N TYR A 110 15.50 -12.44 -3.25
CA TYR A 110 15.64 -13.10 -4.56
C TYR A 110 14.84 -14.41 -4.64
N ALA A 111 14.14 -14.75 -3.54
CA ALA A 111 13.25 -15.90 -3.54
C ALA A 111 11.98 -15.55 -4.33
N SER A 112 11.65 -16.36 -5.33
CA SER A 112 10.38 -16.27 -6.06
C SER A 112 9.16 -16.46 -5.15
N THR A 113 9.36 -17.07 -3.98
CA THR A 113 8.33 -17.25 -2.95
C THR A 113 8.12 -16.03 -2.06
N PHE A 114 8.99 -15.01 -2.13
CA PHE A 114 8.76 -13.73 -1.46
C PHE A 114 7.42 -13.16 -1.94
N LYS A 115 6.59 -12.69 -1.02
CA LYS A 115 5.25 -12.22 -1.31
C LYS A 115 4.97 -10.93 -0.55
N CYS A 116 4.47 -9.93 -1.27
CA CYS A 116 3.89 -8.72 -0.72
C CYS A 116 2.40 -8.66 -1.08
N GLU A 117 1.54 -8.52 -0.08
CA GLU A 117 0.11 -8.36 -0.23
C GLU A 117 -0.30 -6.98 0.27
N VAL A 118 -0.91 -6.19 -0.60
CA VAL A 118 -1.45 -4.88 -0.25
C VAL A 118 -2.96 -4.91 -0.42
N GLY A 119 -3.68 -4.32 0.53
CA GLY A 119 -5.13 -4.22 0.50
C GLY A 119 -5.63 -2.87 0.96
N VAL A 120 -6.67 -2.38 0.30
CA VAL A 120 -7.48 -1.24 0.74
C VAL A 120 -8.90 -1.74 0.91
N GLY A 121 -9.51 -1.44 2.04
CA GLY A 121 -10.91 -1.71 2.30
C GLY A 121 -11.60 -0.57 3.02
N ALA A 122 -12.92 -0.64 3.06
CA ALA A 122 -13.73 0.29 3.82
C ALA A 122 -14.64 -0.48 4.78
N LEU A 123 -14.88 0.15 5.92
CA LEU A 123 -15.58 -0.48 7.03
C LEU A 123 -16.53 0.52 7.69
N THR A 124 -17.66 0.01 8.15
CA THR A 124 -18.82 0.80 8.60
C THR A 124 -18.74 1.23 10.08
N GLY A 125 -17.78 0.70 10.84
CA GLY A 125 -17.53 1.06 12.25
C GLY A 125 -18.70 0.74 13.19
N LEU A 126 -18.63 1.30 14.40
CA LEU A 126 -19.58 1.03 15.50
C LEU A 126 -21.03 1.52 15.28
N ARG A 127 -21.33 2.23 14.18
CA ARG A 127 -22.70 2.72 13.92
C ARG A 127 -23.50 1.85 12.96
N SER A 128 -22.93 0.72 12.53
CA SER A 128 -23.62 -0.24 11.67
C SER A 128 -23.33 -1.64 12.17
N ASP A 129 -24.17 -2.14 13.08
CA ASP A 129 -24.08 -3.50 13.63
C ASP A 129 -24.44 -4.59 12.60
N MET A 130 -24.92 -4.19 11.41
CA MET A 130 -25.44 -5.08 10.38
C MET A 130 -24.59 -5.17 9.11
N ARG A 131 -23.55 -4.33 8.95
CA ARG A 131 -22.82 -4.21 7.68
C ARG A 131 -21.34 -4.49 7.85
N THR A 132 -20.77 -5.18 6.86
CA THR A 132 -19.44 -5.79 6.93
C THR A 132 -18.37 -4.94 6.24
N TYR A 133 -17.14 -5.43 6.35
CA TYR A 133 -15.98 -4.97 5.60
C TYR A 133 -16.17 -5.12 4.08
N GLN A 134 -15.79 -4.11 3.30
CA GLN A 134 -15.73 -4.16 1.83
C GLN A 134 -14.28 -4.01 1.38
N SER A 135 -13.80 -4.96 0.56
CA SER A 135 -12.51 -4.80 -0.12
C SER A 135 -12.67 -3.85 -1.30
N ILE A 136 -11.84 -2.81 -1.36
CA ILE A 136 -11.84 -1.80 -2.43
C ILE A 136 -10.77 -2.15 -3.46
N ALA A 137 -9.53 -2.37 -3.02
CA ALA A 137 -8.41 -2.69 -3.90
C ALA A 137 -7.55 -3.76 -3.23
N SER A 138 -6.90 -4.61 -4.03
CA SER A 138 -5.92 -5.54 -3.49
C SER A 138 -4.96 -6.02 -4.56
N HIS A 139 -3.71 -6.22 -4.18
CA HIS A 139 -2.75 -6.89 -5.03
C HIS A 139 -1.88 -7.85 -4.24
N THR A 140 -1.37 -8.85 -4.94
CA THR A 140 -0.39 -9.80 -4.45
C THR A 140 0.72 -9.86 -5.46
N MET A 141 1.91 -9.41 -5.06
CA MET A 141 3.11 -9.45 -5.87
C MET A 141 4.04 -10.51 -5.29
N THR A 142 4.67 -11.31 -6.14
CA THR A 142 5.63 -12.33 -5.71
C THR A 142 6.93 -12.21 -6.48
N GLY A 143 8.06 -12.53 -5.85
CA GLY A 143 9.35 -12.63 -6.54
C GLY A 143 9.85 -11.31 -7.14
N PRO A 144 10.25 -10.32 -6.32
CA PRO A 144 10.76 -9.03 -6.79
C PRO A 144 12.02 -9.15 -7.65
N TYR A 145 12.78 -10.21 -7.43
CA TYR A 145 13.91 -10.60 -8.26
C TYR A 145 13.87 -12.13 -8.37
N GLY A 146 13.58 -12.65 -9.55
CA GLY A 146 13.56 -14.08 -9.83
C GLY A 146 14.98 -14.67 -9.84
N ALA A 147 15.09 -15.97 -10.07
CA ALA A 147 16.38 -16.68 -10.08
C ALA A 147 17.37 -16.16 -11.15
N THR A 148 16.84 -15.57 -12.22
CA THR A 148 17.60 -14.93 -13.32
C THR A 148 17.92 -13.46 -13.04
N GLY A 149 17.40 -12.91 -11.94
CA GLY A 149 17.56 -11.53 -11.54
C GLY A 149 16.48 -10.57 -12.02
N GLU A 150 15.69 -10.95 -13.01
CA GLU A 150 14.53 -10.15 -13.41
C GLU A 150 13.34 -10.39 -12.47
N PRO A 151 12.51 -9.39 -12.17
CA PRO A 151 11.30 -9.59 -11.38
C PRO A 151 10.37 -10.64 -12.01
N ASP A 152 9.76 -11.48 -11.18
CA ASP A 152 8.75 -12.41 -11.64
C ASP A 152 7.57 -11.65 -12.27
N ALA A 153 6.83 -12.33 -13.16
CA ALA A 153 5.74 -11.72 -13.93
C ALA A 153 4.66 -11.08 -13.04
N THR A 154 4.43 -11.60 -11.82
CA THR A 154 3.43 -11.04 -10.91
C THR A 154 3.90 -9.77 -10.20
N TRP A 155 5.21 -9.59 -10.02
CA TRP A 155 5.79 -8.37 -9.47
C TRP A 155 5.80 -7.25 -10.50
N SER A 156 6.20 -7.55 -11.73
CA SER A 156 6.31 -6.54 -12.80
C SER A 156 4.99 -6.24 -13.53
N ALA A 157 3.95 -7.07 -13.36
CA ALA A 157 2.68 -6.93 -14.09
C ALA A 157 1.99 -5.58 -13.90
N ASN A 158 2.16 -4.93 -12.75
CA ASN A 158 1.50 -3.68 -12.40
C ASN A 158 2.50 -2.56 -12.10
N GLU A 159 3.73 -2.69 -12.56
CA GLU A 159 4.79 -1.73 -12.26
C GLU A 159 4.65 -0.45 -13.11
N ILE A 160 4.44 0.69 -12.47
CA ILE A 160 4.30 1.99 -13.13
C ILE A 160 5.66 2.59 -13.47
N ASP A 161 6.56 2.62 -12.48
CA ASP A 161 7.84 3.30 -12.60
C ASP A 161 8.85 2.75 -11.59
N ARG A 162 10.14 2.94 -11.88
CA ARG A 162 11.25 2.55 -11.02
C ARG A 162 12.28 3.66 -10.96
N ILE A 163 12.62 4.07 -9.76
CA ILE A 163 13.57 5.17 -9.53
C ILE A 163 14.83 4.62 -8.89
N ARG A 164 15.95 5.10 -9.42
CA ARG A 164 17.28 4.89 -8.88
C ARG A 164 17.84 6.23 -8.40
N ILE A 165 18.32 6.26 -7.17
CA ILE A 165 18.88 7.46 -6.55
C ILE A 165 20.40 7.39 -6.68
N GLY A 166 20.93 8.15 -7.65
CA GLY A 166 22.36 8.29 -7.95
C GLY A 166 22.86 7.43 -9.12
N ASP A 167 24.05 7.78 -9.63
CA ASP A 167 24.77 6.98 -10.63
C ASP A 167 25.41 5.75 -9.96
N GLN A 168 25.12 4.58 -10.51
CA GLN A 168 25.39 3.27 -9.91
C GLN A 168 26.02 2.30 -10.94
N SER A 169 26.80 2.83 -11.88
CA SER A 169 27.57 2.04 -12.86
C SER A 169 28.46 0.94 -12.24
N ALA A 170 28.79 1.01 -10.95
CA ALA A 170 29.58 0.01 -10.22
C ALA A 170 28.76 -0.97 -9.33
N ASP A 171 27.47 -0.71 -9.09
CA ASP A 171 26.66 -1.46 -8.09
C ASP A 171 25.72 -2.47 -8.75
N GLN A 172 26.16 -3.06 -9.85
CA GLN A 172 25.41 -4.14 -10.49
C GLN A 172 25.34 -5.35 -9.56
N ARG A 173 24.13 -5.74 -9.13
CA ARG A 173 23.94 -6.98 -8.38
C ARG A 173 24.30 -8.13 -9.29
N THR A 174 25.22 -8.99 -8.91
CA THR A 174 25.48 -10.20 -9.70
C THR A 174 24.40 -11.24 -9.38
N ALA A 175 23.59 -11.63 -10.36
CA ALA A 175 22.75 -12.82 -10.26
C ALA A 175 23.64 -13.99 -9.88
N ALA A 176 23.45 -14.56 -8.68
CA ALA A 176 24.31 -15.64 -8.16
C ALA A 176 24.36 -16.86 -9.09
N ALA A 177 23.34 -17.03 -9.95
CA ALA A 177 23.25 -18.13 -10.90
C ALA A 177 23.93 -17.88 -12.27
N THR A 178 24.03 -16.62 -12.74
CA THR A 178 24.45 -16.33 -14.13
C THR A 178 25.60 -15.34 -14.25
N GLY A 179 26.09 -14.75 -13.16
CA GLY A 179 27.13 -13.71 -13.26
C GLY A 179 26.63 -12.40 -13.86
N THR A 180 25.33 -12.30 -14.18
CA THR A 180 24.74 -11.15 -14.87
C THR A 180 24.45 -10.05 -13.87
N ALA A 181 24.86 -8.85 -14.23
CA ALA A 181 24.45 -7.62 -13.59
C ALA A 181 22.94 -7.41 -13.65
N ILE A 182 22.29 -7.45 -12.51
CA ILE A 182 20.88 -7.14 -12.33
C ILE A 182 20.78 -5.67 -11.93
N GLY A 183 19.91 -4.94 -12.62
CA GLY A 183 19.55 -3.59 -12.21
C GLY A 183 18.84 -3.60 -10.85
N HIS A 184 19.34 -2.82 -9.90
CA HIS A 184 18.64 -2.53 -8.65
C HIS A 184 17.92 -1.19 -8.72
N TRP A 185 16.83 -1.09 -7.96
CA TRP A 185 16.00 0.10 -7.87
C TRP A 185 15.91 0.50 -6.40
N ASP A 186 15.89 1.80 -6.14
CA ASP A 186 15.72 2.32 -4.79
C ASP A 186 14.23 2.45 -4.45
N TRP A 187 13.42 2.79 -5.45
CA TRP A 187 11.97 2.89 -5.35
C TRP A 187 11.30 2.23 -6.54
N GLU A 188 10.15 1.62 -6.28
CA GLU A 188 9.27 1.09 -7.32
C GLU A 188 7.84 1.56 -7.05
N LEU A 189 7.13 1.91 -8.11
CA LEU A 189 5.72 2.25 -8.06
C LEU A 189 4.92 1.13 -8.69
N HIS A 190 3.92 0.65 -7.97
CA HIS A 190 3.07 -0.47 -8.35
C HIS A 190 1.61 -0.06 -8.30
N TYR A 191 0.88 -0.29 -9.37
CA TYR A 191 -0.55 -0.13 -9.43
C TYR A 191 -1.25 -1.25 -8.63
N ILE A 192 -2.21 -0.88 -7.79
CA ILE A 192 -3.00 -1.83 -6.99
C ILE A 192 -4.43 -1.83 -7.55
N PRO A 193 -4.86 -2.92 -8.22
CA PRO A 193 -6.16 -2.93 -8.86
C PRO A 193 -7.31 -2.82 -7.86
N ILE A 194 -8.23 -1.91 -8.17
CA ILE A 194 -9.55 -1.85 -7.55
C ILE A 194 -10.29 -3.14 -7.93
N ARG A 195 -11.01 -3.75 -6.98
CA ARG A 195 -11.80 -4.96 -7.21
C ARG A 195 -13.21 -4.60 -7.63
N GLY A 196 -13.67 -5.11 -8.78
CA GLY A 196 -15.09 -5.35 -9.00
C GLY A 196 -15.71 -4.81 -10.29
N ALA A 197 -14.93 -4.44 -11.31
CA ALA A 197 -15.53 -4.11 -12.60
C ALA A 197 -15.52 -5.31 -13.55
N ALA A 198 -16.71 -5.84 -13.87
CA ALA A 198 -16.87 -6.81 -14.95
C ALA A 198 -16.49 -6.25 -16.34
N ASN A 199 -16.29 -4.93 -16.45
CA ASN A 199 -15.84 -4.23 -17.64
C ASN A 199 -14.83 -3.13 -17.24
N PRO A 200 -13.54 -3.34 -17.46
CA PRO A 200 -12.56 -2.28 -17.27
C PRO A 200 -12.85 -1.08 -18.18
N ALA A 201 -12.73 0.13 -17.64
CA ALA A 201 -12.73 1.33 -18.49
C ALA A 201 -11.46 1.30 -19.36
N GLY A 202 -11.61 1.57 -20.66
CA GLY A 202 -10.59 1.33 -21.68
C GLY A 202 -9.22 1.93 -21.37
N THR A 203 -8.19 1.22 -21.83
CA THR A 203 -6.77 1.59 -21.74
C THR A 203 -6.48 2.85 -22.55
N GLY A 204 -6.16 3.96 -21.87
CA GLY A 204 -5.32 5.00 -22.44
C GLY A 204 -3.88 4.49 -22.56
N SER A 205 -3.11 4.96 -23.55
CA SER A 205 -1.69 4.62 -23.66
C SER A 205 -0.94 5.06 -22.39
N GLY A 206 -0.22 4.14 -21.75
CA GLY A 206 0.49 4.38 -20.48
C GLY A 206 -0.35 4.25 -19.21
N TYR A 207 -1.60 3.79 -19.30
CA TYR A 207 -2.47 3.57 -18.14
C TYR A 207 -2.73 2.07 -17.92
N TYR A 208 -2.63 1.64 -16.67
CA TYR A 208 -3.11 0.32 -16.27
C TYR A 208 -4.63 0.26 -16.35
N GLN A 209 -5.14 -0.93 -16.65
CA GLN A 209 -6.56 -1.19 -16.67
C GLN A 209 -7.13 -0.97 -15.27
N THR A 210 -7.81 0.17 -15.08
CA THR A 210 -8.46 0.49 -13.81
C THR A 210 -9.92 0.08 -13.85
N ASP A 211 -10.29 -0.76 -12.90
CA ASP A 211 -11.69 -0.98 -12.56
C ASP A 211 -12.33 0.37 -12.17
N GLN A 212 -13.67 0.41 -12.16
CA GLN A 212 -14.39 1.66 -11.98
C GLN A 212 -14.08 2.32 -10.63
N PRO A 213 -14.02 3.67 -10.56
CA PRO A 213 -13.75 4.38 -9.31
C PRO A 213 -14.72 3.98 -8.19
N PHE A 214 -14.20 3.81 -6.97
CA PHE A 214 -14.98 3.35 -5.83
C PHE A 214 -15.40 4.51 -4.93
N PHE A 215 -16.71 4.73 -4.76
CA PHE A 215 -17.24 5.75 -3.86
C PHE A 215 -17.16 5.31 -2.40
N VAL A 216 -16.66 6.18 -1.54
CA VAL A 216 -16.54 5.99 -0.10
C VAL A 216 -17.20 7.17 0.60
N GLY A 217 -18.16 6.92 1.49
CA GLY A 217 -18.84 8.03 2.16
C GLY A 217 -19.52 7.66 3.47
N LYS A 218 -19.52 8.60 4.41
CA LYS A 218 -20.11 8.40 5.73
C LYS A 218 -21.62 8.19 5.65
N GLY A 219 -22.12 7.08 6.18
CA GLY A 219 -23.57 6.86 6.32
C GLY A 219 -24.22 7.93 7.19
N TRP A 220 -25.30 8.54 6.69
CA TRP A 220 -26.07 9.56 7.41
C TRP A 220 -27.10 8.97 8.36
N SER A 221 -27.48 7.72 8.12
CA SER A 221 -28.40 6.96 8.95
C SER A 221 -27.71 5.70 9.43
N PRO A 222 -27.79 5.38 10.73
CA PRO A 222 -27.33 4.09 11.25
C PRO A 222 -28.20 2.92 10.75
N VAL A 223 -29.44 3.21 10.33
CA VAL A 223 -30.44 2.19 9.95
C VAL A 223 -30.74 2.14 8.46
N SER A 224 -30.36 3.16 7.69
CA SER A 224 -30.59 3.21 6.24
C SER A 224 -29.27 3.32 5.50
N GLY A 225 -29.02 2.37 4.61
CA GLY A 225 -27.95 2.49 3.62
C GLY A 225 -28.29 3.54 2.57
N ARG A 226 -27.26 4.09 1.90
CA ARG A 226 -27.44 4.97 0.74
C ARG A 226 -27.86 4.11 -0.46
N THR A 227 -29.09 4.28 -0.94
CA THR A 227 -29.63 3.53 -2.09
C THR A 227 -29.24 4.12 -3.45
N SER A 228 -28.61 5.29 -3.49
CA SER A 228 -28.36 6.06 -4.72
C SER A 228 -26.89 6.24 -5.10
N VAL A 229 -25.96 5.52 -4.46
CA VAL A 229 -24.58 5.47 -4.97
C VAL A 229 -24.62 4.56 -6.19
N LEU A 230 -24.31 5.13 -7.37
CA LEU A 230 -24.45 4.49 -8.67
C LEU A 230 -23.96 3.04 -8.63
N ASN A 231 -24.92 2.12 -8.73
CA ASN A 231 -24.72 0.69 -8.89
C ASN A 231 -24.36 0.39 -10.35
N THR A 232 -23.52 1.22 -10.96
CA THR A 232 -23.15 1.05 -12.36
C THR A 232 -22.08 -0.03 -12.43
N ALA A 233 -22.46 -1.14 -13.05
CA ALA A 233 -21.64 -2.26 -13.52
C ALA A 233 -21.20 -3.31 -12.49
N GLY A 234 -22.13 -4.23 -12.20
CA GLY A 234 -21.75 -5.65 -12.14
C GLY A 234 -21.51 -6.24 -10.76
N SER A 235 -22.62 -6.47 -10.06
CA SER A 235 -22.81 -7.47 -8.99
C SER A 235 -22.64 -6.96 -7.55
N SER A 236 -23.81 -6.90 -6.88
CA SER A 236 -24.04 -6.61 -5.46
C SER A 236 -23.92 -5.14 -5.07
N ALA A 237 -24.94 -4.60 -4.41
CA ALA A 237 -24.78 -3.37 -3.64
C ALA A 237 -23.54 -3.54 -2.73
N PRO A 238 -22.68 -2.52 -2.59
CA PRO A 238 -21.50 -2.62 -1.74
C PRO A 238 -21.93 -3.12 -0.36
N LEU A 239 -21.16 -4.04 0.24
CA LEU A 239 -21.56 -4.70 1.50
C LEU A 239 -21.82 -3.69 2.63
N THR A 240 -21.22 -2.51 2.51
CA THR A 240 -21.29 -1.36 3.39
C THR A 240 -22.48 -0.43 3.11
N ILE A 241 -23.14 -0.54 1.95
CA ILE A 241 -24.28 0.28 1.48
C ILE A 241 -24.07 1.79 1.73
N GLY A 242 -22.87 2.31 1.47
CA GLY A 242 -22.55 3.73 1.64
C GLY A 242 -22.57 4.20 3.10
N GLN A 243 -22.31 3.29 4.04
CA GLN A 243 -22.22 3.56 5.48
C GLN A 243 -20.78 3.49 6.01
N GLU A 244 -19.77 3.65 5.15
CA GLU A 244 -18.37 3.51 5.54
C GLU A 244 -17.94 4.65 6.49
N GLN A 245 -17.16 4.36 7.53
CA GLN A 245 -16.64 5.37 8.46
C GLN A 245 -15.13 5.52 8.39
N VAL A 246 -14.44 4.45 8.03
CA VAL A 246 -12.99 4.40 8.01
C VAL A 246 -12.54 3.59 6.78
N ILE A 247 -11.45 4.04 6.18
CA ILE A 247 -10.69 3.29 5.18
C ILE A 247 -9.57 2.56 5.92
N GLU A 248 -9.47 1.25 5.71
CA GLU A 248 -8.33 0.46 6.14
C GLU A 248 -7.37 0.28 4.97
N VAL A 249 -6.09 0.59 5.20
CA VAL A 249 -5.01 0.23 4.29
C VAL A 249 -4.09 -0.72 5.03
N ARG A 250 -3.78 -1.85 4.41
CA ARG A 250 -2.97 -2.91 5.02
C ARG A 250 -1.93 -3.44 4.05
N MET A 251 -0.81 -3.87 4.62
CA MET A 251 0.25 -4.57 3.92
C MET A 251 0.67 -5.78 4.73
N ARG A 252 0.95 -6.89 4.03
CA ARG A 252 1.50 -8.11 4.59
C ARG A 252 2.67 -8.56 3.74
N ILE A 253 3.78 -8.92 4.38
CA ILE A 253 4.97 -9.44 3.71
C ILE A 253 5.30 -10.81 4.29
N THR A 254 5.62 -11.76 3.41
CA THR A 254 6.03 -13.11 3.77
C THR A 254 7.16 -13.59 2.87
N ASP A 255 8.07 -14.40 3.41
CA ASP A 255 9.13 -15.06 2.64
C ASP A 255 9.26 -16.51 3.12
N PRO A 256 8.50 -17.45 2.53
CA PRO A 256 8.46 -18.82 3.02
C PRO A 256 9.77 -19.59 2.86
N THR A 257 10.60 -19.22 1.89
CA THR A 257 11.85 -19.95 1.60
C THR A 257 12.98 -19.47 2.49
N LEU A 258 13.14 -18.16 2.61
CA LEU A 258 14.29 -17.59 3.30
C LEU A 258 13.94 -17.06 4.71
N GLY A 259 12.66 -16.91 5.05
CA GLY A 259 12.14 -16.46 6.36
C GLY A 259 12.43 -14.99 6.69
N LEU A 260 11.57 -14.24 7.37
CA LEU A 260 11.75 -12.79 7.58
C LEU A 260 12.91 -12.37 8.51
N HIS A 261 13.57 -13.33 9.15
CA HIS A 261 14.71 -13.13 10.04
C HIS A 261 16.06 -13.38 9.33
N GLY A 262 17.10 -12.58 9.63
CA GLY A 262 18.46 -12.74 9.07
C GLY A 262 19.24 -11.44 8.90
N THR A 263 20.56 -11.54 8.70
CA THR A 263 21.52 -10.42 8.71
C THR A 263 21.35 -9.37 7.60
N ASN A 264 20.47 -9.58 6.61
CA ASN A 264 20.28 -8.66 5.48
C ASN A 264 18.80 -8.28 5.22
N ARG A 265 17.93 -8.41 6.23
CA ARG A 265 16.46 -8.23 6.08
C ARG A 265 15.95 -6.78 6.25
N PHE A 266 16.86 -5.82 6.37
CA PHE A 266 16.56 -4.40 6.60
C PHE A 266 15.80 -3.72 5.45
N ASN A 267 15.88 -4.27 4.24
CA ASN A 267 15.23 -3.70 3.06
C ASN A 267 13.71 -3.96 3.03
N LEU A 268 13.18 -4.80 3.93
CA LEU A 268 11.76 -5.20 3.93
C LEU A 268 10.82 -4.19 4.62
N THR A 269 11.38 -3.26 5.38
CA THR A 269 10.63 -2.18 6.02
C THR A 269 10.84 -0.86 5.28
N GLY A 270 11.90 -0.75 4.49
CA GLY A 270 12.27 0.48 3.77
C GLY A 270 12.75 1.59 4.71
N TYR A 271 13.51 2.54 4.17
CA TYR A 271 13.91 3.75 4.89
C TYR A 271 12.71 4.70 5.01
N GLY A 272 12.16 4.84 6.21
CA GLY A 272 10.95 5.64 6.43
C GLY A 272 9.66 4.94 5.97
N GLY A 273 9.71 3.64 5.67
CA GLY A 273 8.54 2.85 5.28
C GLY A 273 8.32 2.71 3.78
N HIS A 274 7.26 1.98 3.46
CA HIS A 274 6.58 1.96 2.17
C HIS A 274 5.34 2.85 2.23
N TYR A 275 4.82 3.25 1.07
CA TYR A 275 3.68 4.16 1.01
C TYR A 275 2.59 3.60 0.12
N VAL A 276 1.34 3.70 0.55
CA VAL A 276 0.20 3.49 -0.33
C VAL A 276 -0.47 4.84 -0.56
N TYR A 277 -0.52 5.26 -1.81
CA TYR A 277 -1.19 6.47 -2.24
C TYR A 277 -2.61 6.13 -2.70
N LEU A 278 -3.58 6.80 -2.11
CA LEU A 278 -4.97 6.81 -2.58
C LEU A 278 -5.16 8.09 -3.38
N ILE A 279 -5.41 7.98 -4.68
CA ILE A 279 -5.75 9.10 -5.54
C ILE A 279 -7.26 9.20 -5.57
N CYS A 280 -7.78 10.23 -4.90
CA CYS A 280 -9.19 10.39 -4.62
C CYS A 280 -9.72 11.67 -5.26
N LYS A 281 -11.01 11.67 -5.62
CA LYS A 281 -11.78 12.87 -5.93
C LYS A 281 -12.67 13.19 -4.74
N LYS A 282 -12.48 14.35 -4.12
CA LYS A 282 -13.22 14.78 -2.93
C LYS A 282 -14.27 15.81 -3.29
N ALA A 283 -15.49 15.59 -2.80
CA ALA A 283 -16.54 16.59 -2.85
C ALA A 283 -16.20 17.74 -1.88
N LEU A 284 -16.30 19.00 -2.34
CA LEU A 284 -15.87 20.18 -1.57
C LEU A 284 -16.94 20.76 -0.63
N THR A 285 -18.08 20.12 -0.46
CA THR A 285 -19.26 20.65 0.23
C THR A 285 -19.83 19.71 1.26
#